data_AF-A0A7T2GLG2-F1
#
_entry.id   AF-A0A7T2GLG2-F1
#
_cell.length_a   1.000
_cell.length_b   1.000
_cell.length_c   1.000
_cell.angle_alpha   90.00
_cell.angle_beta   90.00
_cell.angle_gamma   90.00
#
_symmetry.space_group_name_H-M   'P 1'
#
loop_
_entity.id
_entity.type
_entity.pdbx_description
1 polymer ?
#
loop_
_entity_poly.entity_id
_entity_poly.type
_entity_poly.pdbx_seq_one_letter_code
_entity_poly.pdbx_strand_id
1 'polypeptide(L)'
;MTRILLAEDDTSMRVYLSRALEKVGYEVTAVDRGTHALPILERERFDLLLTDIVMPEMDGIELVQKASAIDPNMRVMFITGFAAVALKAGKANPDARILSKPFHLRDLVAEVDRLFQTEDQHGRL
;
A
#
# COMPACT_ATOMS: atom_id res chain seq x y z
N MET A 1 -1.98 -4.23 16.47
CA MET A 1 -1.40 -3.01 15.88
C MET A 1 -1.31 -3.28 14.39
N THR A 2 -1.84 -2.38 13.58
CA THR A 2 -1.98 -2.63 12.15
C THR A 2 -0.62 -2.54 11.45
N ARG A 3 -0.25 -3.59 10.72
CA ARG A 3 1.05 -3.75 10.03
C ARG A 3 0.92 -3.37 8.56
N ILE A 4 1.77 -2.46 8.10
CA ILE A 4 1.81 -1.96 6.72
C ILE A 4 3.15 -2.37 6.10
N LEU A 5 3.09 -3.02 4.93
CA LEU A 5 4.26 -3.15 4.07
C LEU A 5 4.26 -1.99 3.06
N LEU A 6 5.27 -1.13 3.14
CA LEU A 6 5.48 0.00 2.25
C LEU A 6 6.56 -0.33 1.20
N ALA A 7 6.20 -0.30 -0.09
CA ALA A 7 7.15 -0.40 -1.21
C ALA A 7 7.21 0.93 -1.99
N GLU A 8 8.35 1.61 -1.95
CA GLU A 8 8.57 2.91 -2.61
C GLU A 8 10.06 3.03 -2.92
N ASP A 9 10.44 3.27 -4.16
CA ASP A 9 11.84 3.27 -4.60
C ASP A 9 12.56 4.57 -4.24
N ASP A 10 11.85 5.71 -4.25
CA ASP A 10 12.41 6.97 -3.76
C ASP A 10 12.67 6.91 -2.24
N THR A 11 13.95 6.98 -1.87
CA THR A 11 14.36 6.85 -0.46
C THR A 11 13.82 7.97 0.43
N SER A 12 13.73 9.20 -0.08
CA SER A 12 13.25 10.33 0.70
C SER A 12 11.75 10.21 0.95
N MET A 13 10.99 9.84 -0.08
CA MET A 13 9.56 9.56 -0.01
C MET A 13 9.31 8.39 0.93
N ARG A 14 10.01 7.25 0.76
CA ARG A 14 9.86 6.05 1.61
C ARG A 14 10.03 6.38 3.09
N VAL A 15 11.09 7.11 3.45
CA VAL A 15 11.34 7.54 4.85
C VAL A 15 10.23 8.48 5.34
N TYR A 16 9.79 9.40 4.48
CA TYR A 16 8.77 10.39 4.84
C TYR A 16 7.40 9.75 5.08
N LEU A 17 6.98 8.83 4.22
CA LEU A 17 5.72 8.09 4.36
C LEU A 17 5.76 7.14 5.56
N SER A 18 6.85 6.39 5.76
CA SER A 18 7.01 5.48 6.91
C SER A 18 6.82 6.23 8.23
N ARG A 19 7.54 7.34 8.40
CA ARG A 19 7.45 8.17 9.62
C ARG A 19 6.06 8.75 9.84
N ALA A 20 5.35 9.13 8.78
CA ALA A 20 4.01 9.69 8.90
C ALA A 20 3.01 8.66 9.43
N LEU A 21 3.09 7.42 8.94
CA LEU A 21 2.24 6.30 9.35
C LEU A 21 2.61 5.79 10.76
N GLU A 22 3.90 5.65 11.05
CA GLU A 22 4.39 5.27 12.39
C GLU A 22 3.92 6.27 13.46
N LYS A 23 3.95 7.57 13.15
CA LYS A 23 3.53 8.63 14.08
C LYS A 23 2.07 8.51 14.52
N VAL A 24 1.21 7.88 13.71
CA VAL A 24 -0.20 7.67 14.02
C VAL A 24 -0.51 6.26 14.54
N GLY A 25 0.53 5.44 14.78
CA GLY A 25 0.41 4.16 15.47
C GLY A 25 0.40 2.92 14.57
N TYR A 26 0.73 3.06 13.28
CA TYR A 26 0.95 1.91 12.40
C TYR A 26 2.35 1.31 12.60
N GLU A 27 2.48 0.00 12.44
CA GLU A 27 3.77 -0.67 12.33
C GLU A 27 4.15 -0.75 10.85
N VAL A 28 5.26 -0.12 10.45
CA VAL A 28 5.65 -0.06 9.02
C VAL A 28 6.91 -0.87 8.78
N THR A 29 6.84 -1.79 7.82
CA THR A 29 8.01 -2.39 7.19
C THR A 29 8.18 -1.74 5.83
N ALA A 30 9.33 -1.10 5.59
CA ALA A 30 9.56 -0.35 4.36
C ALA A 30 10.66 -0.98 3.50
N VAL A 31 10.39 -1.15 2.21
CA VAL A 31 11.32 -1.69 1.21
C VAL A 31 11.38 -0.77 -0.02
N ASP A 32 12.47 -0.86 -0.77
CA ASP A 32 12.77 0.03 -1.90
C ASP A 32 12.29 -0.50 -3.27
N ARG A 33 11.69 -1.70 -3.32
CA ARG A 33 11.26 -2.34 -4.58
C ARG A 33 10.34 -3.53 -4.34
N GLY A 34 9.59 -3.94 -5.35
CA GLY A 34 8.70 -5.09 -5.29
C GLY A 34 9.41 -6.43 -5.07
N THR A 35 10.61 -6.62 -5.62
CA THR A 35 11.42 -7.84 -5.43
C THR A 35 11.89 -8.05 -3.99
N HIS A 36 11.96 -6.98 -3.20
CA HIS A 36 12.24 -7.06 -1.75
C HIS A 36 10.96 -7.23 -0.92
N ALA A 37 9.81 -6.74 -1.41
CA ALA A 37 8.52 -6.89 -0.75
C ALA A 37 8.02 -8.35 -0.78
N LEU A 38 8.09 -9.00 -1.95
CA LEU A 38 7.48 -10.32 -2.15
C LEU A 38 7.98 -11.41 -1.18
N PRO A 39 9.30 -11.58 -0.95
CA PRO A 39 9.78 -12.60 0.00
C PRO A 39 9.33 -12.35 1.45
N ILE A 40 9.06 -11.10 1.81
CA ILE A 40 8.54 -10.74 3.14
C ILE A 40 7.06 -11.14 3.22
N LEU A 41 6.26 -10.83 2.19
CA LEU A 41 4.85 -11.23 2.10
C LEU A 41 4.65 -12.75 2.14
N GLU A 42 5.59 -13.53 1.62
CA GLU A 42 5.55 -15.00 1.69
C GLU A 42 5.80 -15.56 3.10
N ARG A 43 6.44 -14.77 3.98
CA ARG A 43 6.88 -15.21 5.32
C ARG A 43 6.08 -14.61 6.45
N GLU A 44 5.53 -13.43 6.23
CA GLU A 44 4.87 -12.60 7.24
C GLU A 44 3.52 -12.09 6.74
N ARG A 45 2.60 -11.83 7.68
CA ARG A 45 1.29 -11.26 7.39
C ARG A 45 1.30 -9.75 7.60
N PHE A 46 0.67 -9.03 6.69
CA PHE A 46 0.43 -7.59 6.75
C PHE A 46 -1.04 -7.30 6.52
N ASP A 47 -1.53 -6.22 7.10
CA ASP A 47 -2.92 -5.80 6.96
C ASP A 47 -3.13 -4.93 5.71
N LEU A 48 -2.06 -4.25 5.27
CA LEU A 48 -2.04 -3.38 4.08
C LEU A 48 -0.71 -3.48 3.34
N LEU A 49 -0.80 -3.66 2.03
CA LEU A 49 0.28 -3.33 1.10
C LEU A 49 0.05 -1.92 0.54
N LEU A 50 0.98 -1.01 0.87
CA LEU A 50 1.07 0.34 0.34
C LEU A 50 2.23 0.40 -0.65
N THR A 51 1.98 0.63 -1.94
CA THR A 51 3.04 0.52 -2.95
C THR A 51 3.00 1.66 -3.97
N ASP A 52 4.17 2.19 -4.36
CA ASP A 52 4.27 2.87 -5.65
C ASP A 52 3.98 1.86 -6.76
N ILE A 53 3.42 2.32 -7.87
CA ILE A 53 3.28 1.50 -9.06
C ILE A 53 4.56 1.50 -9.87
N VAL A 54 5.21 2.65 -10.04
CA VAL A 54 6.40 2.75 -10.90
C VAL A 54 7.62 2.45 -10.04
N MET A 55 8.11 1.21 -10.13
CA MET A 55 9.30 0.75 -9.43
C MET A 55 10.18 -0.09 -10.38
N PRO A 56 11.50 -0.16 -10.13
CA PRO A 56 12.40 -1.04 -10.89
C PRO A 56 12.14 -2.52 -10.59
N GLU A 57 12.53 -3.38 -11.54
CA GLU A 57 12.45 -4.86 -11.48
C GLU A 57 11.03 -5.43 -11.45
N MET A 58 10.24 -5.08 -10.43
CA MET A 58 8.85 -5.48 -10.26
C MET A 58 8.01 -4.24 -9.96
N ASP A 59 7.04 -3.96 -10.83
CA ASP A 59 6.12 -2.84 -10.66
C ASP A 59 5.07 -3.14 -9.57
N GLY A 60 4.43 -2.09 -9.05
CA GLY A 60 3.45 -2.26 -7.97
C GLY A 60 2.21 -3.07 -8.37
N ILE A 61 1.82 -3.06 -9.65
CA ILE A 61 0.67 -3.85 -10.13
C ILE A 61 1.02 -5.34 -10.09
N GLU A 62 2.21 -5.71 -10.58
CA GLU A 62 2.70 -7.08 -10.50
C GLU A 62 2.87 -7.53 -9.04
N LEU A 63 3.44 -6.68 -8.18
CA LEU A 63 3.57 -6.97 -6.76
C LEU A 63 2.21 -7.27 -6.12
N VAL A 64 1.20 -6.43 -6.39
CA VAL A 64 -0.17 -6.62 -5.88
C VAL A 64 -0.79 -7.92 -6.38
N GLN A 65 -0.61 -8.26 -7.67
CA GLN A 65 -1.13 -9.53 -8.21
C GLN A 65 -0.56 -10.74 -7.46
N LYS A 66 0.75 -10.73 -7.18
CA LYS A 66 1.40 -11.81 -6.41
C LYS A 66 0.98 -11.79 -4.94
N ALA A 67 0.89 -10.61 -4.35
CA ALA A 67 0.46 -10.43 -2.98
C ALA A 67 -0.97 -10.93 -2.74
N SER A 68 -1.91 -10.61 -3.64
CA SER A 68 -3.29 -11.10 -3.58
C SER A 68 -3.41 -12.62 -3.77
N ALA A 69 -2.45 -13.25 -4.44
CA ALA A 69 -2.39 -14.72 -4.51
C ALA A 69 -1.92 -15.36 -3.20
N ILE A 70 -1.10 -14.66 -2.42
CA ILE A 70 -0.60 -15.09 -1.09
C ILE A 70 -1.64 -14.82 0.00
N ASP A 71 -2.27 -13.64 -0.05
CA ASP A 71 -3.29 -13.20 0.89
C ASP A 71 -4.40 -12.41 0.19
N PRO A 72 -5.53 -13.05 -0.15
CA PRO A 72 -6.66 -12.37 -0.78
C PRO A 72 -7.33 -11.32 0.11
N ASN A 73 -7.13 -11.36 1.43
CA ASN A 73 -7.77 -10.44 2.38
C ASN A 73 -6.91 -9.21 2.68
N MET A 74 -5.63 -9.21 2.25
CA MET A 74 -4.75 -8.08 2.47
C MET A 74 -5.25 -6.87 1.66
N ARG A 75 -5.40 -5.74 2.35
CA ARG A 75 -5.79 -4.48 1.68
C ARG A 75 -4.67 -4.01 0.78
N VAL A 76 -5.06 -3.31 -0.29
CA VAL A 76 -4.11 -2.74 -1.24
C VAL A 76 -4.39 -1.26 -1.42
N MET A 77 -3.32 -0.48 -1.35
CA MET A 77 -3.34 0.92 -1.72
C MET A 77 -2.14 1.24 -2.61
N PHE A 78 -2.44 1.83 -3.77
CA PHE A 78 -1.44 2.34 -4.69
C PHE A 78 -1.16 3.81 -4.41
N ILE A 79 0.10 4.20 -4.55
CA ILE A 79 0.53 5.58 -4.67
C ILE A 79 1.12 5.77 -6.07
N THR A 80 0.77 6.79 -6.84
CA THR A 80 1.45 7.03 -8.12
C THR A 80 1.33 8.47 -8.61
N GLY A 81 2.35 8.98 -9.30
CA GLY A 81 2.28 10.26 -10.02
C GLY A 81 1.70 10.18 -11.43
N PHE A 82 1.42 8.97 -11.94
CA PHE A 82 1.05 8.77 -13.34
C PHE A 82 -0.41 8.37 -13.47
N ALA A 83 -1.25 9.29 -13.97
CA ALA A 83 -2.69 9.07 -14.12
C ALA A 83 -3.05 7.85 -14.99
N ALA A 84 -2.31 7.61 -16.07
CA ALA A 84 -2.52 6.45 -16.94
C ALA A 84 -2.28 5.12 -16.20
N VAL A 85 -1.30 5.11 -15.30
CA VAL A 85 -0.93 3.93 -14.50
C VAL A 85 -1.94 3.70 -13.38
N ALA A 86 -2.42 4.76 -12.73
CA ALA A 86 -3.54 4.70 -11.78
C ALA A 86 -4.80 4.07 -12.42
N LEU A 87 -5.16 4.49 -13.64
CA LEU A 87 -6.30 3.91 -14.34
C LEU A 87 -6.10 2.41 -14.62
N LYS A 88 -4.89 1.99 -15.00
CA LYS A 88 -4.55 0.57 -15.21
C LYS A 88 -4.68 -0.21 -13.90
N ALA A 89 -4.15 0.32 -12.80
CA ALA A 89 -4.21 -0.31 -11.49
C ALA A 89 -5.65 -0.48 -10.99
N GLY A 90 -6.48 0.56 -11.09
CA GLY A 90 -7.89 0.47 -10.68
C GLY A 90 -8.72 -0.51 -11.52
N LYS A 91 -8.35 -0.72 -12.79
CA LYS A 91 -8.96 -1.79 -13.61
C LYS A 91 -8.48 -3.19 -13.23
N ALA A 92 -7.20 -3.33 -12.87
CA ALA A 92 -6.60 -4.61 -12.52
C ALA A 92 -6.98 -5.06 -11.10
N ASN A 93 -7.20 -4.13 -10.18
CA ASN A 93 -7.62 -4.38 -8.81
C ASN A 93 -8.68 -3.34 -8.41
N PRO A 94 -9.97 -3.61 -8.68
CA PRO A 94 -11.07 -2.66 -8.45
C PRO A 94 -11.27 -2.27 -6.98
N ASP A 95 -10.88 -3.14 -6.05
CA ASP A 95 -11.02 -2.91 -4.61
C ASP A 95 -9.84 -2.11 -4.02
N ALA A 96 -8.73 -2.00 -4.75
CA ALA A 96 -7.57 -1.23 -4.34
C ALA A 96 -7.88 0.27 -4.28
N ARG A 97 -7.39 0.93 -3.23
CA ARG A 97 -7.39 2.40 -3.16
C ARG A 97 -6.22 2.96 -3.95
N ILE A 98 -6.39 4.17 -4.48
CA ILE A 98 -5.34 4.85 -5.26
C ILE A 98 -5.21 6.28 -4.74
N LEU A 99 -3.98 6.66 -4.39
CA LEU A 99 -3.60 8.02 -4.02
C LEU A 99 -2.64 8.59 -5.06
N SER A 100 -3.05 9.67 -5.72
CA SER A 100 -2.24 10.30 -6.76
C SER A 100 -1.22 11.29 -6.17
N LYS A 101 0.04 11.22 -6.62
CA LYS A 101 1.07 12.26 -6.38
C LYS A 101 0.75 13.49 -7.27
N PRO A 102 0.95 14.74 -6.77
CA PRO A 102 1.32 15.10 -5.41
C PRO A 102 0.13 15.02 -4.44
N PHE A 103 0.41 14.69 -3.17
CA PHE A 103 -0.55 14.64 -2.07
C PHE A 103 0.05 15.19 -0.78
N HIS A 104 -0.78 15.52 0.21
CA HIS A 104 -0.30 15.82 1.56
C HIS A 104 -0.27 14.56 2.44
N LEU A 105 0.65 14.49 3.40
CA LEU A 105 0.71 13.36 4.35
C LEU A 105 -0.60 13.13 5.12
N ARG A 106 -1.34 14.20 5.37
CA ARG A 106 -2.65 14.10 6.03
C ARG A 106 -3.65 13.33 5.16
N ASP A 107 -3.55 13.45 3.84
CA ASP A 107 -4.40 12.73 2.90
C ASP A 107 -4.04 11.25 2.88
N LEU A 108 -2.74 10.92 2.88
CA LEU A 108 -2.27 9.54 3.02
C LEU A 108 -2.81 8.88 4.29
N VAL A 109 -2.58 9.52 5.44
CA VAL A 109 -3.04 8.98 6.74
C VAL A 109 -4.56 8.81 6.74
N ALA A 110 -5.30 9.81 6.25
CA ALA A 110 -6.76 9.73 6.20
C ALA A 110 -7.27 8.59 5.29
N GLU A 111 -6.60 8.31 4.17
CA GLU A 111 -6.96 7.16 3.31
C GLU A 111 -6.65 5.82 3.97
N VAL A 112 -5.49 5.70 4.63
CA VAL A 112 -5.14 4.48 5.37
C VAL A 112 -6.14 4.26 6.52
N ASP A 113 -6.48 5.30 7.27
CA ASP A 113 -7.49 5.21 8.34
C ASP A 113 -8.86 4.76 7.78
N ARG A 114 -9.29 5.32 6.64
CA ARG A 114 -10.55 4.92 5.98
C ARG A 114 -10.58 3.43 5.62
N LEU A 115 -9.46 2.88 5.15
CA LEU A 115 -9.34 1.46 4.80
C LEU A 115 -9.63 0.54 6.00
N PHE A 116 -9.26 0.97 7.21
CA PHE A 116 -9.44 0.18 8.43
C PHE A 116 -10.73 0.52 9.19
N GLN A 117 -11.26 1.74 9.07
CA GLN A 117 -12.54 2.12 9.69
C GLN A 117 -13.77 1.43 9.05
N THR A 118 -13.64 0.93 7.83
CA THR A 118 -14.77 0.33 7.09
C THR A 118 -15.26 -1.01 7.70
N GLU A 119 -14.48 -1.62 8.60
CA GLU A 119 -14.85 -2.88 9.28
C GLU A 119 -15.82 -2.69 10.46
N ASP A 120 -15.88 -1.51 11.09
CA ASP A 120 -16.70 -1.28 12.30
C ASP A 120 -18.22 -1.16 12.02
N GLN A 121 -18.64 -1.06 10.76
CA GLN A 121 -20.06 -0.89 10.40
C GLN A 121 -20.77 -2.17 9.93
N HIS A 122 -20.06 -3.28 9.70
CA HIS A 122 -20.67 -4.53 9.23
C HIS A 122 -20.76 -5.65 10.29
N GLY A 123 -20.28 -5.40 11.52
CA GLY A 123 -20.33 -6.36 12.66
C GLY A 123 -21.50 -6.18 13.64
N ARG A 124 -22.52 -5.38 13.30
CA ARG A 124 -23.73 -5.19 14.13
C ARG A 124 -25.00 -5.50 13.33
N LEU A 125 -25.22 -6.79 13.06
CA LEU A 125 -26.56 -7.35 12.82
C LEU A 125 -26.66 -8.71 13.51
#